data_AF-A0A7W3VUW7-F1
#
_entry.id   AF-A0A7W3VUW7-F1
#
_cell.length_a   1.000
_cell.length_b   1.000
_cell.length_c   1.000
_cell.angle_alpha   90.00
_cell.angle_beta   90.00
_cell.angle_gamma   90.00
#
_symmetry.space_group_name_H-M   'P 1'
#
loop_
_entity.id
_entity.type
_entity.pdbx_description
1 polymer ?
#
loop_
_entity_poly.entity_id
_entity_poly.type
_entity_poly.pdbx_seq_one_letter_code
_entity_poly.pdbx_strand_id
1 'polypeptide(L)'
;MSLPATGIEVRIGIWVDTADLAETVERCRSLAGEFGAVAAEIVRCDPESPRRGFVATLHCAAPWEAGETAAQAMRRAVGPVAVKHGLNDEYLDFFGDPEKSGYADLWFDEQEFDGYVLYLVLAAHGGLRWEELEPGVREDFTLTEDSDLTVRVSHRFPGADVAAALGKALPIVESIGASGLQFLASDGSCEVVMFAARPVVEGENLETSLRRIGATVAAQLDLDPGALVLRGAGEDLVGALEPGDDSRPVAVLRRRAAEED
;
A
#
# COMPACT_ATOMS: atom_id res chain seq x y z
N MET A 1 5.32 1.18 -10.64
CA MET A 1 4.38 2.12 -11.31
C MET A 1 4.88 3.54 -11.04
N SER A 2 4.27 4.60 -11.56
CA SER A 2 4.62 5.98 -11.17
C SER A 2 3.36 6.71 -10.75
N LEU A 3 3.46 7.53 -9.72
CA LEU A 3 2.38 8.44 -9.37
C LEU A 3 2.15 9.43 -10.52
N PRO A 4 0.93 9.98 -10.68
CA PRO A 4 0.68 11.01 -11.68
C PRO A 4 1.67 12.16 -11.55
N ALA A 5 2.29 12.57 -12.67
CA ALA A 5 3.18 13.74 -12.72
C ALA A 5 2.36 15.03 -12.79
N THR A 6 1.49 15.26 -11.81
CA THR A 6 0.43 16.29 -11.86
C THR A 6 0.70 17.51 -10.97
N GLY A 7 1.97 17.86 -10.73
CA GLY A 7 2.33 19.00 -9.90
C GLY A 7 2.97 18.56 -8.59
N ILE A 8 2.31 18.84 -7.47
CA ILE A 8 2.79 18.53 -6.11
C ILE A 8 2.08 17.28 -5.59
N GLU A 9 2.85 16.38 -5.00
CA GLU A 9 2.37 15.23 -4.24
C GLU A 9 2.45 15.56 -2.75
N VAL A 10 1.35 15.35 -2.02
CA VAL A 10 1.30 15.43 -0.56
C VAL A 10 1.18 14.03 0.02
N ARG A 11 2.09 13.68 0.91
CA ARG A 11 2.11 12.42 1.66
C ARG A 11 1.58 12.67 3.06
N ILE A 12 0.58 11.89 3.45
CA ILE A 12 -0.03 11.92 4.78
C ILE A 12 0.23 10.55 5.41
N GLY A 13 1.08 10.51 6.43
CA GLY A 13 1.36 9.30 7.19
C GLY A 13 0.51 9.24 8.45
N ILE A 14 -0.26 8.16 8.60
CA ILE A 14 -1.08 7.89 9.76
C ILE A 14 -0.76 6.51 10.35
N TRP A 15 -0.88 6.42 11.67
CA TRP A 15 -0.77 5.19 12.42
C TRP A 15 -2.12 4.86 13.06
N VAL A 16 -2.54 3.60 13.00
CA VAL A 16 -3.80 3.12 13.59
C VAL A 16 -3.48 1.97 14.55
N ASP A 17 -3.64 2.21 15.86
CA ASP A 17 -3.36 1.23 16.92
C ASP A 17 -4.48 0.20 17.09
N THR A 18 -4.67 -0.62 16.06
CA THR A 18 -5.71 -1.66 16.05
C THR A 18 -5.20 -2.90 15.35
N ALA A 19 -5.62 -4.07 15.81
CA ALA A 19 -5.40 -5.33 15.09
C ALA A 19 -6.42 -5.53 13.95
N ASP A 20 -7.48 -4.72 13.92
CA ASP A 20 -8.55 -4.80 12.94
C ASP A 20 -8.21 -4.02 11.66
N LEU A 21 -7.92 -4.75 10.59
CA LEU A 21 -7.64 -4.17 9.29
C LEU A 21 -8.83 -3.40 8.72
N ALA A 22 -10.07 -3.82 9.00
CA ALA A 22 -11.26 -3.11 8.53
C ALA A 22 -11.36 -1.71 9.11
N GLU A 23 -11.02 -1.55 10.40
CA GLU A 23 -10.96 -0.25 11.05
C GLU A 23 -9.89 0.65 10.40
N THR A 24 -8.70 0.11 10.15
CA THR A 24 -7.62 0.84 9.47
C THR A 24 -8.04 1.29 8.07
N VAL A 25 -8.65 0.38 7.28
CA VAL A 25 -9.15 0.67 5.94
C VAL A 25 -10.23 1.76 5.97
N GLU A 26 -11.11 1.75 6.97
CA GLU A 26 -12.14 2.78 7.12
C GLU A 26 -11.54 4.16 7.39
N ARG A 27 -10.54 4.27 8.27
CA ARG A 27 -9.83 5.53 8.52
C ARG A 27 -9.14 6.04 7.27
N CYS A 28 -8.41 5.16 6.59
CA CYS A 28 -7.74 5.48 5.32
C CYS A 28 -8.74 5.92 4.27
N ARG A 29 -9.90 5.25 4.16
CA ARG A 29 -10.96 5.58 3.20
C ARG A 29 -11.51 6.98 3.44
N SER A 30 -11.80 7.33 4.70
CA SER A 30 -12.31 8.65 5.07
C SER A 30 -11.33 9.75 4.64
N LEU A 31 -10.06 9.62 5.03
CA LEU A 31 -9.03 10.61 4.72
C LEU A 31 -8.70 10.66 3.22
N ALA A 32 -8.70 9.51 2.54
CA ALA A 32 -8.50 9.42 1.09
C ALA A 32 -9.61 10.15 0.32
N GLY A 33 -10.88 10.00 0.75
CA GLY A 33 -12.00 10.71 0.16
C GLY A 33 -11.99 12.21 0.46
N GLU A 34 -11.58 12.58 1.67
CA GLU A 34 -11.49 13.98 2.10
C GLU A 34 -10.40 14.77 1.34
N PHE A 35 -9.22 14.17 1.18
CA PHE A 35 -8.07 14.83 0.55
C PHE A 35 -7.85 14.48 -0.93
N GLY A 36 -8.71 13.64 -1.51
CA GLY A 36 -8.59 13.24 -2.91
C GLY A 36 -7.32 12.44 -3.19
N ALA A 37 -7.06 11.40 -2.38
CA ALA A 37 -5.89 10.55 -2.54
C ALA A 37 -5.89 9.86 -3.92
N VAL A 38 -4.73 9.87 -4.56
CA VAL A 38 -4.45 9.20 -5.85
C VAL A 38 -3.70 7.89 -5.66
N ALA A 39 -3.07 7.69 -4.50
CA ALA A 39 -2.55 6.39 -4.08
C ALA A 39 -2.64 6.24 -2.56
N ALA A 40 -2.58 4.99 -2.10
CA ALA A 40 -2.52 4.67 -0.68
C ALA A 40 -1.69 3.41 -0.47
N GLU A 41 -1.00 3.38 0.66
CA GLU A 41 -0.25 2.23 1.16
C GLU A 41 -0.70 1.94 2.59
N ILE A 42 -0.92 0.67 2.92
CA ILE A 42 -1.26 0.21 4.27
C ILE A 42 -0.40 -1.02 4.58
N VAL A 43 0.36 -0.97 5.66
CA VAL A 43 1.23 -2.07 6.11
C VAL A 43 1.05 -2.33 7.59
N ARG A 44 1.23 -3.58 8.00
CA ARG A 44 1.32 -3.93 9.43
C ARG A 44 2.61 -3.35 10.03
N CYS A 45 2.49 -2.85 11.25
CA CYS A 45 3.66 -2.48 12.04
C CYS A 45 4.51 -3.72 12.34
N ASP A 46 5.83 -3.53 12.33
CA ASP A 46 6.80 -4.48 12.86
C ASP A 46 6.43 -4.83 14.32
N PRO A 47 6.34 -6.11 14.73
CA PRO A 47 6.06 -6.50 16.10
C PRO A 47 7.12 -6.05 17.12
N GLU A 48 8.35 -5.75 16.69
CA GLU A 48 9.41 -5.18 17.54
C GLU A 48 9.26 -3.65 17.70
N SER A 49 8.43 -3.01 16.88
CA SER A 49 8.10 -1.59 17.04
C SER A 49 7.34 -1.37 18.34
N PRO A 50 7.59 -0.25 19.07
CA PRO A 50 6.73 0.16 20.17
C PRO A 50 5.28 0.45 19.72
N ARG A 51 5.04 0.56 18.41
CA ARG A 51 3.73 0.77 17.80
C ARG A 51 3.16 -0.52 17.26
N ARG A 52 1.90 -0.79 17.57
CA ARG A 52 1.15 -1.97 17.11
C ARG A 52 0.14 -1.57 16.04
N GLY A 53 -0.44 -2.54 15.34
CA GLY A 53 -1.46 -2.29 14.33
C GLY A 53 -0.88 -1.95 12.97
N PHE A 54 -1.28 -0.83 12.39
CA PHE A 54 -1.00 -0.52 10.98
C PHE A 54 -0.45 0.89 10.78
N VAL A 55 0.46 1.01 9.82
CA VAL A 55 0.90 2.28 9.25
C VAL A 55 0.26 2.43 7.88
N ALA A 56 -0.26 3.61 7.58
CA ALA A 56 -0.77 3.93 6.27
C ALA A 56 -0.21 5.25 5.76
N THR A 57 0.10 5.30 4.46
CA THR A 57 0.51 6.51 3.77
C THR A 57 -0.47 6.81 2.65
N LEU A 58 -1.08 8.00 2.67
CA LEU A 58 -1.94 8.49 1.61
C LEU A 58 -1.17 9.49 0.75
N HIS A 59 -1.30 9.35 -0.57
CA HIS A 59 -0.67 10.24 -1.53
C HIS A 59 -1.75 11.04 -2.24
N CYS A 60 -1.75 12.35 -2.04
CA CYS A 60 -2.72 13.27 -2.62
C CYS A 60 -2.02 14.10 -3.71
N ALA A 61 -2.70 14.34 -4.82
CA ALA A 61 -2.16 15.16 -5.89
C ALA A 61 -2.77 16.57 -5.83
N ALA A 62 -1.90 17.58 -5.83
CA ALA A 62 -2.29 18.98 -5.93
C ALA A 62 -1.74 19.59 -7.24
N PRO A 63 -2.59 20.24 -8.05
CA PRO A 63 -2.13 20.86 -9.28
C PRO A 63 -1.20 22.04 -8.99
N TRP A 64 -0.19 22.21 -9.84
CA TRP A 64 0.66 23.41 -9.85
C TRP A 64 -0.05 24.54 -10.60
N GLU A 65 -0.24 25.69 -9.96
CA GLU A 65 -0.90 26.85 -10.59
C GLU A 65 0.09 27.78 -11.31
N ALA A 66 -0.34 28.34 -12.44
CA ALA A 66 0.51 29.21 -13.25
C ALA A 66 0.98 30.45 -12.46
N GLY A 67 2.29 30.65 -12.40
CA GLY A 67 2.91 31.80 -11.73
C GLY A 67 3.32 31.56 -10.27
N GLU A 68 3.02 30.38 -9.70
CA GLU A 68 3.56 29.96 -8.40
C GLU A 68 4.97 29.37 -8.53
N THR A 69 5.82 29.58 -7.53
CA THR A 69 7.04 28.79 -7.34
C THR A 69 6.71 27.42 -6.74
N ALA A 70 7.61 26.45 -6.84
CA ALA A 70 7.46 25.14 -6.22
C ALA A 70 7.17 25.24 -4.71
N ALA A 71 7.88 26.13 -4.01
CA ALA A 71 7.70 26.32 -2.58
C ALA A 71 6.31 26.88 -2.22
N GLN A 72 5.77 27.79 -3.05
CA GLN A 72 4.40 28.29 -2.90
C GLN A 72 3.38 27.19 -3.16
N ALA A 73 3.58 26.40 -4.21
CA ALA A 73 2.71 25.28 -4.54
C ALA A 73 2.71 24.20 -3.44
N MET A 74 3.89 23.84 -2.89
CA MET A 74 4.02 22.91 -1.77
C MET A 74 3.29 23.41 -0.51
N ARG A 75 3.47 24.69 -0.15
CA ARG A 75 2.76 25.29 0.99
C ARG A 75 1.24 25.27 0.80
N ARG A 76 0.75 25.63 -0.40
CA ARG A 76 -0.67 25.57 -0.73
C ARG A 76 -1.20 24.13 -0.67
N ALA A 77 -0.42 23.16 -1.14
CA ALA A 77 -0.81 21.75 -1.17
C ALA A 77 -0.97 21.14 0.22
N VAL A 78 -0.11 21.47 1.19
CA VAL A 78 -0.24 20.98 2.58
C VAL A 78 -1.35 21.68 3.38
N GLY A 79 -1.76 22.88 2.95
CA GLY A 79 -2.72 23.73 3.64
C GLY A 79 -4.02 23.03 4.10
N PRO A 80 -4.71 22.26 3.24
CA PRO A 80 -5.92 21.53 3.64
C PRO A 80 -5.68 20.55 4.80
N VAL A 81 -4.55 19.83 4.80
CA VAL A 81 -4.20 18.89 5.85
C VAL A 81 -3.88 19.63 7.14
N ALA A 82 -3.12 20.74 7.05
CA ALA A 82 -2.80 21.58 8.19
C ALA A 82 -4.06 22.16 8.85
N VAL A 83 -5.00 22.69 8.06
CA VAL A 83 -6.27 23.24 8.56
C VAL A 83 -7.12 22.16 9.24
N LYS A 84 -7.26 20.98 8.62
CA LYS A 84 -8.06 19.87 9.17
C LYS A 84 -7.55 19.41 10.54
N HIS A 85 -6.24 19.40 10.73
CA HIS A 85 -5.58 18.86 11.91
C HIS A 85 -5.09 19.96 12.88
N GLY A 86 -5.37 21.24 12.61
CA GLY A 86 -4.94 22.35 13.45
C GLY A 86 -3.42 22.54 13.52
N LEU A 87 -2.69 22.17 12.46
CA LEU A 87 -1.23 22.31 12.39
C LEU A 87 -0.85 23.74 11.97
N ASN A 88 0.32 24.20 12.41
CA ASN A 88 0.87 25.49 12.01
C ASN A 88 1.72 25.34 10.73
N ASP A 89 1.22 25.85 9.60
CA ASP A 89 1.91 25.80 8.30
C ASP A 89 3.14 26.70 8.21
N GLU A 90 3.38 27.57 9.20
CA GLU A 90 4.64 28.29 9.37
C GLU A 90 5.81 27.36 9.70
N TYR A 91 5.55 26.15 10.22
CA TYR A 91 6.56 25.12 10.49
C TYR A 91 6.86 24.22 9.29
N LEU A 92 6.45 24.63 8.09
CA LEU A 92 6.82 23.96 6.86
C LEU A 92 8.27 24.30 6.47
N ASP A 93 9.16 23.33 6.64
CA ASP A 93 10.58 23.46 6.30
C ASP A 93 10.89 22.81 4.95
N PHE A 94 11.80 23.42 4.20
CA PHE A 94 12.22 22.95 2.88
C PHE A 94 13.60 22.30 2.94
N PHE A 95 13.67 21.08 2.42
CA PHE A 95 14.88 20.28 2.35
C PHE A 95 15.30 20.10 0.89
N GLY A 96 16.47 20.64 0.55
CA GLY A 96 16.97 20.65 -0.84
C GLY A 96 16.40 21.80 -1.68
N ASP A 97 16.46 21.66 -3.00
CA ASP A 97 15.96 22.65 -3.97
C ASP A 97 14.53 22.30 -4.39
N PRO A 98 13.51 23.07 -3.97
CA PRO A 98 12.11 22.75 -4.24
C PRO A 98 11.78 22.65 -5.73
N GLU A 99 12.52 23.32 -6.62
CA GLU A 99 12.28 23.30 -8.08
C GLU A 99 12.88 22.07 -8.79
N LYS A 100 13.56 21.18 -8.04
CA LYS A 100 14.24 19.99 -8.58
C LYS A 100 13.74 18.73 -7.90
N SER A 101 14.40 18.36 -6.80
CA SER A 101 14.18 17.11 -6.06
C SER A 101 14.10 17.35 -4.56
N GLY A 102 13.88 18.60 -4.16
CA GLY A 102 13.61 18.96 -2.77
C GLY A 102 12.18 18.58 -2.36
N TYR A 103 11.96 18.59 -1.06
CA TYR A 103 10.66 18.38 -0.45
C TYR A 103 10.44 19.38 0.68
N ALA A 104 9.18 19.54 1.06
CA ALA A 104 8.75 20.31 2.21
C ALA A 104 8.18 19.37 3.26
N ASP A 105 8.63 19.48 4.51
CA ASP A 105 8.13 18.70 5.64
C ASP A 105 7.50 19.63 6.66
N LEU A 106 6.26 19.33 7.05
CA LEU A 106 5.55 20.10 8.05
C LEU A 106 5.88 19.54 9.42
N TRP A 107 6.66 20.28 10.21
CA TRP A 107 7.08 19.82 11.53
C TRP A 107 5.95 19.98 12.56
N PHE A 108 5.62 18.88 13.24
CA PHE A 108 4.74 18.85 14.39
C PHE A 108 5.09 17.64 15.28
N ASP A 109 4.82 17.75 16.57
CA ASP A 109 4.74 16.57 17.43
C ASP A 109 3.55 15.73 17.00
N GLU A 110 3.70 14.42 16.94
CA GLU A 110 2.62 13.50 16.55
C GLU A 110 1.33 13.80 17.30
N GLN A 111 0.22 13.84 16.56
CA GLN A 111 -1.07 14.22 17.13
C GLN A 111 -2.07 13.08 17.02
N GLU A 112 -2.69 12.77 18.15
CA GLU A 112 -3.76 11.79 18.24
C GLU A 112 -5.09 12.43 17.83
N PHE A 113 -5.79 11.75 16.94
CA PHE A 113 -7.15 12.04 16.51
C PHE A 113 -8.03 10.81 16.78
N ASP A 114 -9.34 10.97 16.61
CA ASP A 114 -10.29 9.87 16.80
C ASP A 114 -9.99 8.70 15.86
N GLY A 115 -9.31 7.68 16.40
CA GLY A 115 -8.97 6.43 15.73
C GLY A 115 -7.68 6.43 14.91
N TYR A 116 -6.82 7.45 14.97
CA TYR A 116 -5.48 7.41 14.35
C TYR A 116 -4.54 8.47 14.94
N VAL A 117 -3.24 8.27 14.75
CA VAL A 117 -2.20 9.29 15.00
C VAL A 117 -1.67 9.78 13.67
N LEU A 118 -1.66 11.09 13.48
CA LEU A 118 -0.95 11.74 12.37
C LEU A 118 0.52 11.88 12.76
N TYR A 119 1.43 11.42 11.91
CA TYR A 119 2.87 11.50 12.17
C TYR A 119 3.70 12.09 11.03
N LEU A 120 3.11 12.26 9.83
CA LEU A 120 3.83 12.79 8.67
C LEU A 120 2.91 13.62 7.78
N VAL A 121 3.36 14.81 7.40
CA VAL A 121 2.78 15.60 6.30
C VAL A 121 3.92 16.18 5.48
N LEU A 122 4.16 15.60 4.29
CA LEU A 122 5.26 15.99 3.40
C LEU A 122 4.71 16.39 2.04
N ALA A 123 5.29 17.40 1.40
CA ALA A 123 5.00 17.77 0.02
C ALA A 123 6.26 17.70 -0.85
N ALA A 124 6.15 17.12 -2.03
CA ALA A 124 7.25 17.02 -3.00
C ALA A 124 6.72 17.16 -4.42
N HIS A 125 7.61 17.28 -5.40
CA HIS A 125 7.21 17.10 -6.79
C HIS A 125 6.61 15.71 -7.01
N GLY A 126 5.48 15.65 -7.71
CA GLY A 126 4.87 14.38 -8.13
C GLY A 126 5.70 13.63 -9.16
N GLY A 127 5.21 12.46 -9.57
CA GLY A 127 5.91 11.59 -10.51
C GLY A 127 6.95 10.68 -9.85
N LEU A 128 6.95 10.56 -8.52
CA LEU A 128 7.78 9.62 -7.82
C LEU A 128 7.46 8.18 -8.25
N ARG A 129 8.52 7.37 -8.36
CA ARG A 129 8.40 5.95 -8.66
C ARG A 129 7.64 5.30 -7.51
N TRP A 130 6.53 4.67 -7.84
CA TRP A 130 5.75 3.84 -6.92
C TRP A 130 6.38 2.45 -6.91
N GLU A 131 7.15 2.19 -5.87
CA GLU A 131 7.78 0.90 -5.62
C GLU A 131 6.75 -0.08 -5.05
N GLU A 132 6.90 -1.35 -5.42
CA GLU A 132 6.00 -2.37 -4.94
C GLU A 132 6.33 -2.71 -3.49
N LEU A 133 5.31 -2.85 -2.65
CA LEU A 133 5.48 -3.28 -1.26
C LEU A 133 6.08 -4.68 -1.17
N GLU A 134 6.89 -4.89 -0.14
CA GLU A 134 7.23 -6.22 0.35
C GLU A 134 6.72 -6.39 1.79
N PRO A 135 5.78 -7.32 2.06
CA PRO A 135 5.21 -7.47 3.39
C PRO A 135 6.26 -8.03 4.36
N GLY A 136 6.73 -7.21 5.31
CA GLY A 136 7.66 -7.65 6.36
C GLY A 136 7.01 -8.47 7.48
N VAL A 137 5.69 -8.38 7.65
CA VAL A 137 4.93 -8.96 8.77
C VAL A 137 3.78 -9.82 8.24
N ARG A 138 3.49 -10.94 8.92
CA ARG A 138 2.38 -11.85 8.62
C ARG A 138 1.04 -11.36 9.20
N GLU A 139 -0.04 -12.04 8.85
CA GLU A 139 -1.40 -11.74 9.33
C GLU A 139 -1.57 -11.82 10.86
N ASP A 140 -0.79 -12.67 11.51
CA ASP A 140 -0.77 -12.91 12.96
C ASP A 140 0.22 -12.01 13.72
N PHE A 141 0.75 -10.97 13.07
CA PHE A 141 1.75 -10.05 13.62
C PHE A 141 3.10 -10.71 13.96
N THR A 142 3.46 -11.85 13.36
CA THR A 142 4.86 -12.31 13.40
C THR A 142 5.66 -11.74 12.23
N LEU A 143 6.97 -11.58 12.39
CA LEU A 143 7.86 -11.29 11.27
C LEU A 143 7.78 -12.42 10.23
N THR A 144 7.96 -12.03 8.97
CA THR A 144 8.08 -12.98 7.86
C THR A 144 9.49 -13.58 7.82
N GLU A 145 9.58 -14.83 7.39
CA GLU A 145 10.84 -15.57 7.25
C GLU A 145 11.21 -15.74 5.77
N ASP A 146 12.50 -15.95 5.47
CA ASP A 146 12.99 -16.24 4.10
C ASP A 146 12.41 -17.52 3.47
N SER A 147 11.85 -18.37 4.32
CA SER A 147 11.17 -19.60 3.94
C SER A 147 9.72 -19.35 3.49
N ASP A 148 9.13 -18.21 3.86
CA ASP A 148 7.74 -17.88 3.54
C ASP A 148 7.52 -17.69 2.04
N LEU A 149 6.28 -17.96 1.63
CA LEU A 149 5.79 -17.57 0.31
C LEU A 149 5.05 -16.24 0.40
N THR A 150 5.41 -15.32 -0.48
CA THR A 150 4.67 -14.09 -0.72
C THR A 150 3.59 -14.37 -1.76
N VAL A 151 2.35 -14.10 -1.38
CA VAL A 151 1.17 -14.09 -2.25
C VAL A 151 0.89 -12.64 -2.63
N ARG A 152 0.88 -12.36 -3.93
CA ARG A 152 0.57 -11.06 -4.51
C ARG A 152 -0.71 -11.17 -5.32
N VAL A 153 -1.78 -10.56 -4.86
CA VAL A 153 -3.08 -10.52 -5.56
C VAL A 153 -3.23 -9.15 -6.21
N SER A 154 -3.57 -9.10 -7.50
CA SER A 154 -3.85 -7.85 -8.21
C SER A 154 -5.29 -7.79 -8.65
N HIS A 155 -5.94 -6.67 -8.35
CA HIS A 155 -7.30 -6.41 -8.76
C HIS A 155 -7.43 -5.00 -9.31
N ARG A 156 -8.31 -4.81 -10.30
CA ARG A 156 -8.63 -3.49 -10.86
C ARG A 156 -10.09 -3.21 -10.63
N PHE A 157 -10.40 -2.05 -10.06
CA PHE A 157 -11.76 -1.57 -9.84
C PHE A 157 -12.09 -0.44 -10.83
N PRO A 158 -12.78 -0.72 -11.95
CA PRO A 158 -13.22 0.32 -12.88
C PRO A 158 -14.18 1.31 -12.22
N GLY A 159 -14.01 2.59 -12.53
CA GLY A 159 -14.83 3.69 -12.02
C GLY A 159 -14.64 4.00 -10.53
N ALA A 160 -13.65 3.39 -9.86
CA ALA A 160 -13.34 3.67 -8.47
C ALA A 160 -12.15 4.62 -8.37
N ASP A 161 -12.23 5.58 -7.45
CA ASP A 161 -11.07 6.26 -6.87
C ASP A 161 -10.47 5.41 -5.72
N VAL A 162 -9.42 5.92 -5.06
CA VAL A 162 -8.76 5.21 -3.95
C VAL A 162 -9.73 4.92 -2.80
N ALA A 163 -10.56 5.89 -2.42
CA ALA A 163 -11.50 5.72 -1.31
C ALA A 163 -12.55 4.63 -1.61
N ALA A 164 -13.15 4.65 -2.80
CA ALA A 164 -14.09 3.62 -3.23
C ALA A 164 -13.40 2.24 -3.36
N ALA A 165 -12.15 2.19 -3.84
CA ALA A 165 -11.40 0.97 -3.98
C ALA A 165 -11.03 0.34 -2.63
N LEU A 166 -10.64 1.14 -1.63
CA LEU A 166 -10.38 0.69 -0.25
C LEU A 166 -11.57 -0.10 0.30
N GLY A 167 -12.79 0.46 0.19
CA GLY A 167 -14.00 -0.22 0.65
C GLY A 167 -14.35 -1.48 -0.14
N LYS A 168 -14.14 -1.48 -1.47
CA LYS A 168 -14.43 -2.64 -2.33
C LYS A 168 -13.43 -3.77 -2.16
N ALA A 169 -12.18 -3.47 -1.81
CA ALA A 169 -11.11 -4.45 -1.64
C ALA A 169 -11.22 -5.19 -0.30
N LEU A 170 -11.83 -4.59 0.72
CA LEU A 170 -11.84 -5.13 2.09
C LEU A 170 -12.24 -6.62 2.19
N PRO A 171 -13.33 -7.10 1.55
CA PRO A 171 -13.69 -8.51 1.64
C PRO A 171 -12.63 -9.46 1.05
N ILE A 172 -11.94 -9.03 0.00
CA ILE A 172 -10.86 -9.81 -0.64
C ILE A 172 -9.65 -9.83 0.30
N VAL A 173 -9.29 -8.66 0.82
CA VAL A 173 -8.18 -8.42 1.75
C VAL A 173 -8.29 -9.29 3.00
N GLU A 174 -9.48 -9.32 3.62
CA GLU A 174 -9.75 -10.18 4.78
C GLU A 174 -9.69 -11.66 4.42
N SER A 175 -10.30 -12.06 3.30
CA SER A 175 -10.30 -13.46 2.86
C SER A 175 -8.89 -14.00 2.63
N ILE A 176 -8.01 -13.21 2.02
CA ILE A 176 -6.63 -13.62 1.75
C ILE A 176 -5.66 -13.34 2.90
N GLY A 177 -6.13 -12.76 4.02
CA GLY A 177 -5.28 -12.44 5.16
C GLY A 177 -4.13 -11.47 4.82
N ALA A 178 -4.44 -10.39 4.09
CA ALA A 178 -3.40 -9.48 3.63
C ALA A 178 -2.65 -8.79 4.79
N SER A 179 -1.35 -8.60 4.60
CA SER A 179 -0.47 -7.87 5.51
C SER A 179 0.08 -6.58 4.92
N GLY A 180 -0.09 -6.36 3.61
CA GLY A 180 0.22 -5.11 2.93
C GLY A 180 -0.77 -4.83 1.80
N LEU A 181 -1.11 -3.56 1.60
CA LEU A 181 -2.03 -3.10 0.56
C LEU A 181 -1.43 -1.89 -0.15
N GLN A 182 -1.51 -1.87 -1.48
CA GLN A 182 -1.19 -0.70 -2.29
C GLN A 182 -2.34 -0.40 -3.26
N PHE A 183 -2.71 0.86 -3.35
CA PHE A 183 -3.75 1.38 -4.21
C PHE A 183 -3.15 2.46 -5.10
N LEU A 184 -3.48 2.42 -6.39
CA LEU A 184 -3.08 3.44 -7.35
C LEU A 184 -4.24 3.77 -8.29
N ALA A 185 -4.73 5.01 -8.24
CA ALA A 185 -5.71 5.50 -9.19
C ALA A 185 -5.05 5.80 -10.54
N SER A 186 -5.65 5.29 -11.61
CA SER A 186 -5.24 5.54 -12.99
C SER A 186 -6.44 5.50 -13.93
N ASP A 187 -6.55 6.51 -14.80
CA ASP A 187 -7.48 6.59 -15.94
C ASP A 187 -8.87 5.96 -15.70
N GLY A 188 -9.63 6.52 -14.75
CA GLY A 188 -11.00 6.09 -14.47
C GLY A 188 -11.09 4.72 -13.81
N SER A 189 -10.03 4.24 -13.18
CA SER A 189 -9.99 3.02 -12.38
C SER A 189 -9.02 3.14 -11.22
N CYS A 190 -9.08 2.21 -10.28
CA CYS A 190 -8.06 2.04 -9.25
C CYS A 190 -7.51 0.62 -9.32
N GLU A 191 -6.20 0.51 -9.45
CA GLU A 191 -5.46 -0.74 -9.35
C GLU A 191 -5.09 -0.97 -7.88
N VAL A 192 -5.26 -2.20 -7.43
CA VAL A 192 -4.99 -2.61 -6.05
C VAL A 192 -4.10 -3.84 -6.09
N VAL A 193 -3.02 -3.78 -5.32
CA VAL A 193 -2.15 -4.92 -5.07
C VAL A 193 -2.21 -5.24 -3.59
N MET A 194 -2.51 -6.49 -3.28
CA MET A 194 -2.64 -7.01 -1.92
C MET A 194 -1.58 -8.07 -1.71
N PHE A 195 -0.88 -8.00 -0.59
CA PHE A 195 0.21 -8.88 -0.26
C PHE A 195 -0.13 -9.67 1.00
N ALA A 196 0.13 -10.97 0.97
CA ALA A 196 0.08 -11.83 2.14
C ALA A 196 1.35 -12.68 2.19
N ALA A 197 1.89 -12.89 3.38
CA ALA A 197 2.96 -13.84 3.61
C ALA A 197 2.41 -15.12 4.22
N ARG A 198 2.83 -16.28 3.71
CA ARG A 198 2.32 -17.60 4.10
C ARG A 198 3.46 -18.52 4.50
N PRO A 199 3.46 -19.04 5.74
CA PRO A 199 4.49 -19.95 6.19
C PRO A 199 4.44 -21.26 5.41
N VAL A 200 5.64 -21.76 5.09
CA VAL A 200 5.82 -23.11 4.57
C VAL A 200 5.85 -24.11 5.73
N VAL A 201 5.41 -25.35 5.49
CA VAL A 201 5.52 -26.41 6.50
C VAL A 201 6.93 -26.96 6.45
N GLU A 202 7.51 -27.21 7.63
CA GLU A 202 8.85 -27.78 7.74
C GLU A 202 8.96 -29.10 6.95
N GLY A 203 9.95 -29.19 6.07
CA GLY A 203 10.18 -30.36 5.21
C GLY A 203 9.34 -30.43 3.93
N GLU A 204 8.37 -29.53 3.71
CA GLU A 204 7.72 -29.39 2.41
C GLU A 204 8.68 -28.78 1.39
N ASN A 205 8.72 -29.35 0.17
CA ASN A 205 9.42 -28.71 -0.93
C ASN A 205 8.59 -27.55 -1.52
N LEU A 206 9.26 -26.65 -2.24
CA LEU A 206 8.64 -25.45 -2.81
C LEU A 206 7.41 -25.75 -3.68
N GLU A 207 7.48 -26.79 -4.53
CA GLU A 207 6.34 -27.18 -5.38
C GLU A 207 5.10 -27.54 -4.54
N THR A 208 5.30 -28.32 -3.48
CA THR A 208 4.22 -28.78 -2.60
C THR A 208 3.62 -27.60 -1.85
N SER A 209 4.45 -26.70 -1.33
CA SER A 209 4.03 -25.46 -0.67
C SER A 209 3.23 -24.56 -1.62
N LEU A 210 3.71 -24.35 -2.85
CA LEU A 210 3.00 -23.55 -3.87
C LEU A 210 1.65 -24.15 -4.23
N ARG A 211 1.54 -25.48 -4.36
CA ARG A 211 0.26 -26.15 -4.64
C ARG A 211 -0.72 -26.01 -3.49
N ARG A 212 -0.28 -26.26 -2.26
CA ARG A 212 -1.11 -26.16 -1.05
C ARG A 212 -1.60 -24.73 -0.84
N ILE A 213 -0.68 -23.76 -0.79
CA ILE A 213 -1.02 -22.36 -0.56
C ILE A 213 -1.81 -21.79 -1.75
N GLY A 214 -1.43 -22.14 -2.98
CA GLY A 214 -2.16 -21.74 -4.18
C GLY A 214 -3.62 -22.23 -4.19
N ALA A 215 -3.86 -23.48 -3.79
CA ALA A 215 -5.24 -24.00 -3.66
C ALA A 215 -6.04 -23.26 -2.59
N THR A 216 -5.42 -22.93 -1.45
CA THR A 216 -6.07 -22.12 -0.40
C THR A 216 -6.44 -20.73 -0.92
N VAL A 217 -5.51 -20.04 -1.59
CA VAL A 217 -5.76 -18.71 -2.15
C VAL A 217 -6.80 -18.76 -3.26
N ALA A 218 -6.78 -19.78 -4.12
CA ALA A 218 -7.80 -19.98 -5.14
C ALA A 218 -9.20 -20.10 -4.51
N ALA A 219 -9.35 -20.91 -3.46
CA ALA A 219 -10.62 -21.03 -2.74
C ALA A 219 -11.06 -19.70 -2.08
N GLN A 220 -10.11 -18.95 -1.51
CA GLN A 220 -10.37 -17.62 -0.91
C GLN A 220 -10.80 -16.57 -1.93
N LEU A 221 -10.41 -16.74 -3.20
CA LEU A 221 -10.76 -15.88 -4.33
C LEU A 221 -11.92 -16.43 -5.17
N ASP A 222 -12.56 -17.52 -4.73
CA ASP A 222 -13.65 -18.22 -5.47
C ASP A 222 -13.23 -18.64 -6.90
N LEU A 223 -12.02 -19.16 -7.03
CA LEU A 223 -11.44 -19.68 -8.28
C LEU A 223 -11.43 -21.21 -8.31
N ASP A 224 -11.33 -21.78 -9.51
CA ASP A 224 -11.14 -23.22 -9.68
C ASP A 224 -9.82 -23.66 -9.02
N PRO A 225 -9.79 -24.74 -8.21
CA PRO A 225 -8.54 -25.26 -7.63
C PRO A 225 -7.47 -25.63 -8.67
N GLY A 226 -7.87 -25.92 -9.91
CA GLY A 226 -7.01 -26.16 -11.06
C GLY A 226 -6.48 -24.89 -11.75
N ALA A 227 -6.87 -23.70 -11.30
CA ALA A 227 -6.37 -22.42 -11.82
C ALA A 227 -4.89 -22.18 -11.52
N LEU A 228 -4.27 -22.97 -10.64
CA LEU A 228 -2.85 -22.86 -10.33
C LEU A 228 -1.97 -23.46 -11.42
N VAL A 229 -1.23 -22.58 -12.08
CA VAL A 229 -0.18 -22.93 -13.04
C VAL A 229 1.18 -22.68 -12.40
N LEU A 230 2.01 -23.72 -12.36
CA LEU A 230 3.40 -23.58 -11.92
C LEU A 230 4.29 -23.18 -13.11
N ARG A 231 5.18 -22.22 -12.88
CA ARG A 231 6.11 -21.68 -13.90
C ARG A 231 7.52 -21.63 -13.33
N GLY A 232 8.52 -21.88 -14.17
CA GLY A 232 9.92 -21.94 -13.73
C GLY A 232 10.33 -23.32 -13.21
N ALA A 233 11.47 -23.38 -12.52
CA ALA A 233 12.02 -24.60 -11.94
C ALA A 233 12.99 -24.26 -10.79
N GLY A 234 13.20 -25.21 -9.86
CA GLY A 234 14.12 -25.02 -8.75
C GLY A 234 13.69 -23.88 -7.83
N GLU A 235 14.62 -23.00 -7.47
CA GLU A 235 14.37 -21.83 -6.62
C GLU A 235 13.56 -20.73 -7.32
N ASP A 236 13.52 -20.72 -8.65
CA ASP A 236 12.75 -19.77 -9.46
C ASP A 236 11.30 -20.22 -9.70
N LEU A 237 10.88 -21.31 -9.06
CA LEU A 237 9.53 -21.84 -9.22
C LEU A 237 8.50 -20.87 -8.61
N VAL A 238 7.52 -20.47 -9.42
CA VAL A 238 6.42 -19.59 -9.02
C VAL A 238 5.07 -20.23 -9.32
N GLY A 239 4.07 -19.90 -8.50
CA GLY A 239 2.68 -20.27 -8.73
C GLY A 239 1.90 -19.08 -9.27
N ALA A 240 1.16 -19.27 -10.35
CA ALA A 240 0.28 -18.27 -10.93
C ALA A 240 -1.16 -18.77 -10.88
N LEU A 241 -2.08 -17.98 -10.30
CA LEU A 241 -3.51 -18.29 -10.31
C LEU A 241 -4.16 -17.60 -11.53
N GLU A 242 -4.61 -18.41 -12.48
CA GLU A 242 -5.12 -17.97 -13.77
C GLU A 242 -6.58 -18.43 -13.93
N PRO A 243 -7.57 -17.51 -13.88
CA PRO A 243 -8.98 -17.87 -14.03
C PRO A 243 -9.35 -18.48 -15.40
N GLY A 244 -8.43 -18.44 -16.37
CA GLY A 244 -8.56 -19.05 -17.70
C GLY A 244 -7.34 -18.80 -18.60
N ASP A 245 -7.28 -19.51 -19.74
CA ASP A 245 -6.07 -19.71 -20.56
C ASP A 245 -5.40 -18.43 -21.14
N ASP A 246 -6.12 -17.30 -21.25
CA ASP A 246 -5.62 -16.03 -21.83
C ASP A 246 -5.62 -14.85 -20.85
N SER A 247 -5.86 -15.11 -19.56
CA SER A 247 -5.96 -14.07 -18.54
C SER A 247 -4.61 -13.80 -17.88
N ARG A 248 -4.33 -12.52 -17.55
CA ARG A 248 -3.24 -12.21 -16.62
C ARG A 248 -3.53 -12.88 -15.28
N PRO A 249 -2.50 -13.41 -14.59
CA PRO A 249 -2.72 -14.04 -13.29
C PRO A 249 -3.33 -13.04 -12.32
N VAL A 250 -4.38 -13.46 -11.63
CA VAL A 250 -5.03 -12.65 -10.58
C VAL A 250 -4.24 -12.70 -9.28
N ALA A 251 -3.45 -13.75 -9.09
CA ALA A 251 -2.48 -13.84 -8.01
C ALA A 251 -1.19 -14.54 -8.45
N VAL A 252 -0.08 -14.16 -7.83
CA VAL A 252 1.24 -14.76 -8.00
C VAL A 252 1.79 -15.14 -6.63
N LEU A 253 2.29 -16.36 -6.52
CA LEU A 253 2.93 -16.90 -5.34
C LEU A 253 4.41 -17.13 -5.67
N ARG A 254 5.29 -16.60 -4.83
CA ARG A 254 6.74 -16.77 -4.99
C ARG A 254 7.40 -16.85 -3.63
N ARG A 255 8.60 -17.44 -3.58
CA ARG A 255 9.48 -17.30 -2.42
C ARG A 255 9.79 -15.81 -2.21
N ARG A 256 9.92 -15.39 -0.95
CA ARG A 256 10.44 -14.05 -0.66
C ARG A 256 11.83 -13.90 -1.31
N ALA A 257 12.06 -12.77 -1.98
CA ALA A 257 13.41 -12.44 -2.42
C ALA A 257 14.22 -12.15 -1.14
N ALA A 258 15.34 -12.84 -0.94
CA ALA A 258 16.25 -12.45 0.14
C ALA A 258 16.70 -11.01 -0.15
N GLU A 259 16.59 -10.13 0.84
CA GLU A 259 17.28 -8.85 0.78
C GLU A 259 18.78 -9.19 0.71
N GLU A 260 19.44 -8.88 -0.41
CA GLU A 260 20.89 -8.97 -0.50
C GLU A 260 21.46 -7.85 0.38
N ASP A 261 22.00 -8.23 1.55
CA ASP A 261 22.76 -7.35 2.46
C ASP A 261 23.96 -6.65 1.79
#